data_AF-A0A1B9FU87-F1
#
_entry.id   AF-A0A1B9FU87-F1
#
_cell.length_a   1.000
_cell.length_b   1.000
_cell.length_c   1.000
_cell.angle_alpha   90.00
_cell.angle_beta   90.00
_cell.angle_gamma   90.00
#
_symmetry.space_group_name_H-M   'P 1'
#
loop_
_entity.id
_entity.type
_entity.pdbx_description
1 polymer ?
#
loop_
_entity_poly.entity_id
_entity_poly.type
_entity_poly.pdbx_seq_one_letter_code
_entity_poly.pdbx_strand_id
1 'polypeptide(L)'
;MYDRHESISKPGSSWHVDIEPAPTPPSPGTRSPSPTLTDQCKPVHRRFASHLQSNISSGSVTYPSIYMCFLTGLTAAPSFAACFVWCGFQTGNAAQLGLALARTFTPDHQRTFGFQKMDQQALVSLLSFLVGSSLGQIGNKVGGKKRYWLVLATFIQMVLMMIAALIGHFSGESGLADGRGDPSWVTPMGMTTLAFLSATMGLQGAVGLRLGSPMATTVPLTSTWIDIFNDPFLFALRAVRTRDIRCAGALSLIFGAFVSRAMLGVIGSSGTIGVVIGFRAILLGWWFFLPNDESNVEQSQPEPKAQLPK
;
A
#
# COMPACT_ATOMS: atom_id res chain seq x y z
N MET A 1 51.03 27.14 13.98
CA MET A 1 52.49 27.41 13.99
C MET A 1 53.15 26.12 13.54
N TYR A 2 54.15 26.20 12.65
CA TYR A 2 54.56 25.15 11.68
C TYR A 2 53.50 24.85 10.61
N ASP A 3 53.82 24.53 9.35
CA ASP A 3 54.79 25.04 8.32
C ASP A 3 54.36 24.33 7.01
N ARG A 4 53.97 24.97 5.90
CA ARG A 4 54.62 25.82 4.87
C ARG A 4 55.67 25.11 3.97
N HIS A 5 55.52 25.29 2.64
CA HIS A 5 56.37 24.83 1.51
C HIS A 5 56.33 23.30 1.25
N GLU A 6 56.39 22.74 0.04
CA GLU A 6 56.57 23.19 -1.37
C GLU A 6 55.95 22.10 -2.31
N SER A 7 55.73 22.19 -3.64
CA SER A 7 56.01 23.20 -4.68
C SER A 7 55.06 23.04 -5.92
N ILE A 8 55.52 23.51 -7.09
CA ILE A 8 54.96 23.69 -8.43
C ILE A 8 55.09 22.44 -9.35
N SER A 9 54.08 22.17 -10.19
CA SER A 9 54.27 22.03 -11.67
C SER A 9 52.94 21.89 -12.44
N LYS A 10 52.75 22.75 -13.46
CA LYS A 10 51.73 22.59 -14.50
C LYS A 10 52.39 21.99 -15.75
N PRO A 11 51.84 20.94 -16.38
CA PRO A 11 52.22 20.57 -17.74
C PRO A 11 51.72 21.63 -18.73
N GLY A 12 52.54 21.95 -19.73
CA GLY A 12 52.29 23.05 -20.67
C GLY A 12 51.30 22.73 -21.79
N SER A 13 50.88 23.81 -22.47
CA SER A 13 50.07 23.78 -23.68
C SER A 13 50.78 23.09 -24.85
N SER A 14 50.21 21.98 -25.35
CA SER A 14 50.48 21.47 -26.69
C SER A 14 49.44 22.05 -27.65
N TRP A 15 49.89 22.83 -28.64
CA TRP A 15 49.03 23.30 -29.73
C TRP A 15 48.85 22.17 -30.74
N HIS A 16 47.74 21.43 -30.63
CA HIS A 16 47.31 20.55 -31.71
C HIS A 16 46.58 21.36 -32.77
N VAL A 17 47.09 21.28 -34.01
CA VAL A 17 46.41 21.80 -35.19
C VAL A 17 45.38 20.76 -35.62
N ASP A 18 44.11 21.10 -35.54
CA ASP A 18 43.01 20.25 -36.00
C ASP A 18 43.04 20.17 -37.54
N ILE A 19 43.58 19.07 -38.07
CA ILE A 19 43.49 18.73 -39.48
C ILE A 19 42.18 17.99 -39.70
N GLU A 20 41.24 18.64 -40.38
CA GLU A 20 39.96 18.07 -40.78
C GLU A 20 40.18 16.84 -41.70
N PRO A 21 39.73 15.63 -41.31
CA PRO A 21 39.85 14.46 -42.16
C PRO A 21 38.84 14.51 -43.31
N ALA A 22 39.31 14.23 -44.53
CA ALA A 22 38.49 14.26 -45.75
C ALA A 22 37.23 13.36 -45.67
N PRO A 23 36.12 13.75 -46.32
CA PRO A 23 34.85 13.02 -46.23
C PRO A 23 34.95 11.61 -46.79
N THR A 24 34.64 10.62 -45.95
CA THR A 24 34.54 9.22 -46.33
C THR A 24 33.36 8.99 -47.28
N PRO A 25 33.50 8.11 -48.30
CA PRO A 25 32.40 7.78 -49.20
C PRO A 25 31.27 7.05 -48.44
N PRO A 26 30.00 7.19 -48.88
CA PRO A 26 28.86 6.63 -48.16
C PRO A 26 28.90 5.09 -48.17
N SER A 27 28.80 4.49 -46.97
CA SER A 27 28.65 3.04 -46.82
C SER A 27 27.39 2.54 -47.55
N PRO A 28 27.43 1.36 -48.19
CA PRO A 28 26.26 0.76 -48.82
C PRO A 28 25.17 0.55 -47.77
N GLY A 29 23.97 1.06 -48.06
CA GLY A 29 22.98 1.37 -47.03
C GLY A 29 22.58 0.19 -46.15
N THR A 30 22.60 0.42 -44.83
CA THR A 30 21.91 -0.41 -43.86
C THR A 30 20.42 -0.42 -44.21
N ARG A 31 19.97 -1.46 -44.91
CA ARG A 31 18.53 -1.72 -45.07
C ARG A 31 17.95 -1.84 -43.67
N SER A 32 17.15 -0.86 -43.28
CA SER A 32 16.22 -1.03 -42.17
C SER A 32 15.44 -2.32 -42.44
N PRO A 33 15.39 -3.28 -41.52
CA PRO A 33 14.63 -4.50 -41.74
C PRO A 33 13.17 -4.10 -41.93
N SER A 34 12.63 -4.34 -43.13
CA SER A 34 11.22 -4.13 -43.42
C SER A 34 10.39 -4.77 -42.30
N PRO A 35 9.39 -4.09 -41.73
CA PRO A 35 8.61 -4.65 -40.64
C PRO A 35 7.97 -5.95 -41.14
N THR A 36 8.45 -7.07 -40.62
CA THR A 36 7.97 -8.39 -41.02
C THR A 36 6.46 -8.42 -40.75
N LEU A 37 5.66 -8.83 -41.74
CA LEU A 37 4.18 -8.90 -41.67
C LEU A 37 3.66 -10.00 -40.71
N THR A 38 4.41 -10.27 -39.65
CA THR A 38 4.14 -11.19 -38.55
C THR A 38 3.95 -10.46 -37.22
N ASP A 39 3.62 -9.16 -37.22
CA ASP A 39 2.91 -8.55 -36.09
C ASP A 39 1.47 -9.08 -36.06
N GLN A 40 1.34 -10.39 -35.81
CA GLN A 40 0.05 -11.01 -35.59
C GLN A 40 -0.54 -10.40 -34.33
N CYS A 41 -1.59 -9.59 -34.56
CA CYS A 41 -2.39 -8.92 -33.56
C CYS A 41 -2.84 -9.95 -32.49
N LYS A 42 -2.05 -10.08 -31.41
CA LYS A 42 -2.26 -11.09 -30.36
C LYS A 42 -3.74 -11.07 -29.94
N PRO A 43 -4.44 -12.21 -29.88
CA PRO A 43 -5.88 -12.21 -29.63
C PRO A 43 -6.18 -11.53 -28.30
N VAL A 44 -7.34 -10.86 -28.20
CA VAL A 44 -7.66 -9.93 -27.11
C VAL A 44 -7.49 -10.58 -25.72
N HIS A 45 -7.88 -11.84 -25.56
CA HIS A 45 -7.67 -12.59 -24.31
C HIS A 45 -6.19 -12.72 -23.93
N ARG A 46 -5.28 -12.90 -24.90
CA ARG A 46 -3.83 -13.05 -24.69
C ARG A 46 -3.18 -11.70 -24.40
N ARG A 47 -3.68 -10.61 -24.99
CA ARG A 47 -3.30 -9.24 -24.63
C ARG A 47 -3.72 -8.92 -23.18
N PHE A 48 -4.97 -9.22 -22.82
CA PHE A 48 -5.48 -9.01 -21.46
C PHE A 48 -4.75 -9.86 -20.41
N ALA A 49 -4.52 -11.15 -20.69
CA ALA A 49 -3.73 -12.02 -19.81
C ALA A 49 -2.29 -11.52 -19.64
N SER A 50 -1.63 -11.09 -20.73
CA SER A 50 -0.29 -10.50 -20.69
C SER A 50 -0.25 -9.20 -19.88
N HIS A 51 -1.31 -8.36 -19.95
CA HIS A 51 -1.44 -7.14 -19.15
C HIS A 51 -1.73 -7.44 -17.67
N LEU A 52 -2.49 -8.48 -17.37
CA LEU A 52 -2.65 -8.92 -15.98
C LEU A 52 -1.35 -9.47 -15.39
N GLN A 53 -0.52 -10.13 -16.20
CA GLN A 53 0.76 -10.74 -15.79
C GLN A 53 1.95 -9.77 -15.71
N SER A 54 1.84 -8.53 -16.18
CA SER A 54 2.93 -7.55 -16.05
C SER A 54 3.01 -6.94 -14.63
N ASN A 55 4.19 -6.43 -14.29
CA ASN A 55 4.41 -5.66 -13.07
C ASN A 55 3.96 -4.21 -13.29
N ILE A 56 3.44 -3.58 -12.24
CA ILE A 56 3.12 -2.14 -12.25
C ILE A 56 4.39 -1.32 -11.95
N SER A 57 4.61 -0.24 -12.70
CA SER A 57 5.74 0.66 -12.49
C SER A 57 5.75 1.30 -11.11
N SER A 58 6.92 1.30 -10.45
CA SER A 58 7.11 1.82 -9.09
C SER A 58 6.87 3.33 -8.97
N GLY A 59 6.98 4.10 -10.05
CA GLY A 59 6.64 5.53 -10.02
C GLY A 59 5.13 5.78 -9.86
N SER A 60 4.32 4.90 -10.44
CA SER A 60 2.88 5.09 -10.65
C SER A 60 2.01 4.66 -9.46
N VAL A 61 2.55 3.88 -8.53
CA VAL A 61 1.86 3.47 -7.29
C VAL A 61 1.74 4.60 -6.26
N THR A 62 2.35 5.76 -6.50
CA THR A 62 2.32 6.93 -5.61
C THR A 62 0.90 7.34 -5.20
N TYR A 63 0.02 7.63 -6.17
CA TYR A 63 -1.36 8.07 -5.89
C TYR A 63 -2.24 6.94 -5.33
N PRO A 64 -2.19 5.68 -5.84
CA PRO A 64 -2.82 4.54 -5.19
C PRO A 64 -2.42 4.38 -3.71
N SER A 65 -1.16 4.58 -3.34
CA SER A 65 -0.72 4.48 -1.93
C SER A 65 -1.30 5.57 -1.03
N ILE A 66 -1.40 6.81 -1.51
CA ILE A 66 -2.10 7.90 -0.81
C ILE A 66 -3.59 7.55 -0.67
N TYR A 67 -4.21 7.04 -1.73
CA TYR A 67 -5.60 6.59 -1.72
C TYR A 67 -5.86 5.41 -0.76
N MET A 68 -4.92 4.47 -0.63
CA MET A 68 -5.00 3.42 0.38
C MET A 68 -4.91 3.96 1.82
N CYS A 69 -4.25 5.09 2.06
CA CYS A 69 -4.29 5.75 3.37
C CYS A 69 -5.68 6.35 3.64
N PHE A 70 -6.34 6.93 2.63
CA PHE A 70 -7.75 7.33 2.70
C PHE A 70 -8.67 6.12 2.99
N LEU A 71 -8.48 5.00 2.29
CA LEU A 71 -9.21 3.75 2.56
C LEU A 71 -8.95 3.20 3.97
N THR A 72 -7.74 3.36 4.52
CA THR A 72 -7.42 3.03 5.92
C THR A 72 -8.27 3.85 6.88
N GLY A 73 -8.32 5.18 6.71
CA GLY A 73 -9.17 6.06 7.51
C GLY A 73 -10.65 5.67 7.41
N LEU A 74 -11.14 5.45 6.19
CA LEU A 74 -12.51 5.03 5.92
C LEU A 74 -12.87 3.71 6.63
N THR A 75 -11.98 2.72 6.59
CA THR A 75 -12.20 1.37 7.15
C THR A 75 -12.06 1.35 8.68
N ALA A 76 -11.24 2.24 9.25
CA ALA A 76 -10.93 2.27 10.68
C ALA A 76 -12.04 2.88 11.55
N ALA A 77 -12.80 3.84 11.03
CA ALA A 77 -13.82 4.54 11.82
C ALA A 77 -15.01 3.66 12.29
N PRO A 78 -15.57 2.72 11.48
CA PRO A 78 -16.67 1.86 11.93
C PRO A 78 -16.28 0.96 13.11
N SER A 79 -15.07 0.37 13.10
CA SER A 79 -14.64 -0.48 14.21
C SER A 79 -14.38 0.33 15.49
N PHE A 80 -13.77 1.50 15.35
CA PHE A 80 -13.51 2.37 16.50
C PHE A 80 -14.79 2.96 17.09
N ALA A 81 -15.75 3.36 16.24
CA ALA A 81 -17.05 3.83 16.70
C ALA A 81 -17.88 2.73 17.37
N ALA A 82 -17.78 1.48 16.90
CA ALA A 82 -18.49 0.35 17.49
C ALA A 82 -17.89 -0.11 18.83
N CYS A 83 -16.56 -0.16 18.98
CA CYS A 83 -15.93 -0.84 20.13
C CYS A 83 -14.59 -0.26 20.61
N PHE A 84 -14.21 0.95 20.15
CA PHE A 84 -12.92 1.60 20.43
C PHE A 84 -11.66 0.80 20.00
N VAL A 85 -11.84 -0.28 19.24
CA VAL A 85 -10.78 -1.09 18.65
C VAL A 85 -10.51 -0.65 17.22
N TRP A 86 -9.25 -0.43 16.89
CA TRP A 86 -8.83 -0.08 15.53
C TRP A 86 -8.53 -1.35 14.74
N CYS A 87 -9.34 -1.67 13.72
CA CYS A 87 -9.15 -2.88 12.91
C CYS A 87 -7.79 -2.94 12.18
N GLY A 88 -7.16 -1.79 11.93
CA GLY A 88 -5.84 -1.68 11.28
C GLY A 88 -4.66 -1.38 12.20
N PHE A 89 -4.86 -0.86 13.43
CA PHE A 89 -3.77 -0.31 14.24
C PHE A 89 -3.39 -1.23 15.41
N GLN A 90 -2.81 -2.36 15.05
CA GLN A 90 -2.61 -3.48 15.98
C GLN A 90 -1.61 -3.23 17.12
N THR A 91 -0.73 -2.22 17.04
CA THR A 91 0.15 -1.82 18.16
C THR A 91 -0.67 -1.44 19.40
N GLY A 92 -1.78 -0.71 19.22
CA GLY A 92 -2.67 -0.35 20.32
C GLY A 92 -3.42 -1.55 20.88
N ASN A 93 -3.96 -2.41 20.01
CA ASN A 93 -4.72 -3.60 20.41
C ASN A 93 -3.80 -4.60 21.15
N ALA A 94 -2.56 -4.80 20.70
CA ALA A 94 -1.57 -5.63 21.39
C ALA A 94 -1.20 -5.08 22.77
N ALA A 95 -1.05 -3.76 22.90
CA ALA A 95 -0.84 -3.12 24.20
C ALA A 95 -2.06 -3.30 25.13
N GLN A 96 -3.29 -3.16 24.62
CA GLN A 96 -4.51 -3.43 25.39
C GLN A 96 -4.54 -4.86 25.95
N LEU A 97 -4.11 -5.86 25.16
CA LEU A 97 -4.00 -7.25 25.65
C LEU A 97 -2.94 -7.42 26.73
N GLY A 98 -1.80 -6.73 26.62
CA GLY A 98 -0.78 -6.69 27.68
C GLY A 98 -1.33 -6.08 28.98
N LEU A 99 -2.07 -4.98 28.89
CA LEU A 99 -2.77 -4.37 30.02
C LEU A 99 -3.87 -5.29 30.59
N ALA A 100 -4.58 -6.04 29.74
CA ALA A 100 -5.58 -7.00 30.18
C ALA A 100 -4.96 -8.13 31.00
N LEU A 101 -3.80 -8.65 30.60
CA LEU A 101 -3.02 -9.61 31.38
C LEU A 101 -2.50 -8.99 32.69
N ALA A 102 -1.97 -7.76 32.67
CA ALA A 102 -1.44 -7.11 33.86
C ALA A 102 -2.49 -6.93 34.99
N ARG A 103 -3.77 -6.74 34.65
CA ARG A 103 -4.86 -6.62 35.62
C ARG A 103 -5.06 -7.85 36.49
N THR A 104 -4.76 -9.06 36.02
CA THR A 104 -4.89 -10.28 36.86
C THR A 104 -3.87 -10.31 38.00
N PHE A 105 -2.74 -9.62 37.85
CA PHE A 105 -1.67 -9.50 38.85
C PHE A 105 -1.77 -8.24 39.72
N THR A 106 -2.71 -7.35 39.43
CA THR A 106 -2.91 -6.07 40.16
C THR A 106 -3.52 -6.35 41.55
N PRO A 107 -3.26 -5.51 42.59
CA PRO A 107 -3.88 -5.66 43.93
C PRO A 107 -5.42 -5.65 43.90
N ASP A 108 -6.05 -6.36 44.84
CA ASP A 108 -7.49 -6.68 44.78
C ASP A 108 -8.42 -5.47 44.63
N HIS A 109 -8.09 -4.33 45.24
CA HIS A 109 -8.89 -3.10 45.15
C HIS A 109 -8.85 -2.41 43.77
N GLN A 110 -7.96 -2.83 42.87
CA GLN A 110 -7.86 -2.37 41.46
C GLN A 110 -8.02 -3.53 40.46
N ARG A 111 -8.14 -4.77 40.93
CA ARG A 111 -8.26 -5.96 40.09
C ARG A 111 -9.62 -6.03 39.42
N THR A 112 -9.66 -5.82 38.10
CA THR A 112 -10.82 -6.20 37.29
C THR A 112 -10.75 -7.69 37.00
N PHE A 113 -11.72 -8.47 37.49
CA PHE A 113 -11.77 -9.91 37.22
C PHE A 113 -12.39 -10.20 35.85
N GLY A 114 -11.81 -11.16 35.13
CA GLY A 114 -12.30 -11.64 33.84
C GLY A 114 -11.77 -10.87 32.62
N PHE A 115 -11.78 -11.54 31.48
CA PHE A 115 -11.37 -11.00 30.19
C PHE A 115 -12.51 -10.13 29.62
N GLN A 116 -12.37 -8.81 29.72
CA GLN A 116 -13.41 -7.84 29.42
C GLN A 116 -13.77 -7.82 27.94
N LYS A 117 -14.95 -7.29 27.59
CA LYS A 117 -15.47 -7.31 26.23
C LYS A 117 -14.55 -6.61 25.22
N MET A 118 -13.97 -5.47 25.59
CA MET A 118 -12.95 -4.79 24.78
C MET A 118 -11.68 -5.61 24.59
N ASP A 119 -11.24 -6.38 25.60
CA ASP A 119 -10.07 -7.25 25.47
C ASP A 119 -10.34 -8.38 24.46
N GLN A 120 -11.54 -8.96 24.51
CA GLN A 120 -12.00 -9.95 23.53
C GLN A 120 -12.02 -9.37 22.11
N GLN A 121 -12.54 -8.14 21.96
CA GLN A 121 -12.59 -7.43 20.67
C GLN A 121 -11.18 -7.09 20.16
N ALA A 122 -10.27 -6.65 21.03
CA ALA A 122 -8.87 -6.40 20.71
C ALA A 122 -8.15 -7.68 20.26
N LEU A 123 -8.40 -8.82 20.92
CA LEU A 123 -7.85 -10.13 20.54
C LEU A 123 -8.37 -10.58 19.17
N VAL A 124 -9.68 -10.49 18.95
CA VAL A 124 -10.30 -10.83 17.66
C VAL A 124 -9.72 -9.97 16.54
N SER A 125 -9.63 -8.65 16.74
CA SER A 125 -9.00 -7.72 15.80
C SER A 125 -7.55 -8.11 15.48
N LEU A 126 -6.74 -8.39 16.51
CA LEU A 126 -5.33 -8.75 16.33
C LEU A 126 -5.17 -10.07 15.57
N LEU A 127 -5.84 -11.14 15.99
CA LEU A 127 -5.73 -12.45 15.35
C LEU A 127 -6.22 -12.41 13.91
N SER A 128 -7.36 -11.77 13.63
CA SER A 128 -7.87 -11.67 12.27
C SER A 128 -7.00 -10.77 11.37
N PHE A 129 -6.41 -9.70 11.91
CA PHE A 129 -5.41 -8.91 11.18
C PHE A 129 -4.16 -9.73 10.82
N LEU A 130 -3.67 -10.57 11.72
CA LEU A 130 -2.53 -11.46 11.45
C LEU A 130 -2.89 -12.49 10.37
N VAL A 131 -4.08 -13.10 10.42
CA VAL A 131 -4.58 -13.99 9.36
C VAL A 131 -4.68 -13.26 8.02
N GLY A 132 -5.28 -12.08 7.98
CA GLY A 132 -5.37 -11.26 6.76
C GLY A 132 -4.00 -10.86 6.20
N SER A 133 -3.06 -10.50 7.08
CA SER A 133 -1.68 -10.19 6.70
C SER A 133 -0.95 -11.41 6.12
N SER A 134 -1.24 -12.61 6.64
CA SER A 134 -0.64 -13.87 6.16
C SER A 134 -1.03 -14.22 4.73
N LEU A 135 -2.22 -13.81 4.26
CA LEU A 135 -2.61 -13.92 2.83
C LEU A 135 -1.64 -13.16 1.91
N GLY A 136 -0.97 -12.13 2.43
CA GLY A 136 0.13 -11.46 1.76
C GLY A 136 1.27 -12.38 1.36
N GLN A 137 1.44 -13.57 1.96
CA GLN A 137 2.46 -14.55 1.53
C GLN A 137 2.20 -15.10 0.12
N ILE A 138 0.96 -15.05 -0.37
CA ILE A 138 0.65 -15.35 -1.79
C ILE A 138 1.41 -14.36 -2.68
N GLY A 139 1.37 -13.06 -2.37
CA GLY A 139 2.15 -12.03 -3.07
C GLY A 139 3.67 -12.27 -3.08
N ASN A 140 4.25 -12.91 -2.07
CA ASN A 140 5.66 -13.32 -2.10
C ASN A 140 5.93 -14.42 -3.14
N LYS A 141 5.02 -15.40 -3.25
CA LYS A 141 5.16 -16.52 -4.19
C LYS A 141 4.86 -16.14 -5.64
N VAL A 142 3.89 -15.25 -5.84
CA VAL A 142 3.29 -15.01 -7.18
C VAL A 142 3.70 -13.65 -7.79
N GLY A 143 4.33 -12.77 -6.99
CA GLY A 143 4.88 -11.48 -7.40
C GLY A 143 4.08 -10.28 -6.86
N GLY A 144 4.60 -9.62 -5.83
CA GLY A 144 3.87 -8.58 -5.07
C GLY A 144 3.44 -7.34 -5.84
N LYS A 145 4.07 -7.06 -6.99
CA LYS A 145 3.73 -5.94 -7.90
C LYS A 145 2.99 -6.38 -9.18
N LYS A 146 2.67 -7.67 -9.31
CA LYS A 146 1.91 -8.19 -10.46
C LYS A 146 0.48 -7.65 -10.42
N ARG A 147 -0.01 -7.13 -11.55
CA ARG A 147 -1.33 -6.50 -11.62
C ARG A 147 -2.45 -7.44 -11.20
N TYR A 148 -2.44 -8.71 -11.64
CA TYR A 148 -3.44 -9.69 -11.23
C TYR A 148 -3.46 -9.93 -9.71
N TRP A 149 -2.30 -9.91 -9.04
CA TRP A 149 -2.22 -10.06 -7.58
C TRP A 149 -2.83 -8.84 -6.87
N LEU A 150 -2.54 -7.63 -7.35
CA LEU A 150 -3.09 -6.39 -6.76
C LEU A 150 -4.62 -6.30 -6.94
N VAL A 151 -5.13 -6.68 -8.13
CA VAL A 151 -6.56 -6.84 -8.40
C VAL A 151 -7.18 -7.90 -7.49
N LEU A 152 -6.61 -9.10 -7.42
CA LEU A 152 -7.11 -10.21 -6.60
C LEU A 152 -7.11 -9.88 -5.10
N ALA A 153 -6.04 -9.29 -4.59
CA ALA A 153 -5.94 -8.90 -3.18
C ALA A 153 -6.95 -7.79 -2.82
N THR A 154 -7.21 -6.85 -3.74
CA THR A 154 -8.25 -5.82 -3.56
C THR A 154 -9.65 -6.42 -3.64
N PHE A 155 -9.87 -7.40 -4.52
CA PHE A 155 -11.13 -8.15 -4.60
C PHE A 155 -11.39 -8.97 -3.33
N ILE A 156 -10.38 -9.67 -2.80
CA ILE A 156 -10.49 -10.39 -1.52
C ILE A 156 -10.84 -9.41 -0.39
N GLN A 157 -10.18 -8.25 -0.30
CA GLN A 157 -10.54 -7.20 0.66
C GLN A 157 -12.01 -6.78 0.53
N MET A 158 -12.52 -6.57 -0.69
CA MET A 158 -13.93 -6.25 -0.92
C MET A 158 -14.87 -7.38 -0.46
N VAL A 159 -14.54 -8.65 -0.75
CA VAL A 159 -15.33 -9.82 -0.31
C VAL A 159 -15.38 -9.92 1.22
N LEU A 160 -14.24 -9.78 1.91
CA LEU A 160 -14.18 -9.77 3.37
C LEU A 160 -15.03 -8.63 3.95
N MET A 161 -14.96 -7.42 3.38
CA MET A 161 -15.79 -6.29 3.81
C MET A 161 -17.28 -6.48 3.50
N MET A 162 -17.66 -7.11 2.38
CA MET A 162 -19.07 -7.43 2.09
C MET A 162 -19.64 -8.39 3.14
N ILE A 163 -18.87 -9.42 3.53
CA ILE A 163 -19.24 -10.32 4.61
C ILE A 163 -19.37 -9.55 5.93
N ALA A 164 -18.44 -8.64 6.24
CA ALA A 164 -18.52 -7.78 7.43
C ALA A 164 -19.79 -6.91 7.43
N ALA A 165 -20.11 -6.23 6.32
CA ALA A 165 -21.30 -5.38 6.22
C ALA A 165 -22.60 -6.19 6.44
N LEU A 166 -22.68 -7.39 5.85
CA LEU A 166 -23.84 -8.27 5.93
C LEU A 166 -24.04 -8.84 7.34
N ILE A 167 -22.96 -9.36 7.95
CA ILE A 167 -23.00 -9.89 9.33
C ILE A 167 -23.30 -8.75 10.31
N GLY A 168 -22.70 -7.58 10.13
CA GLY A 168 -22.99 -6.39 10.93
C GLY A 168 -24.46 -5.97 10.84
N HIS A 169 -25.05 -6.04 9.64
CA HIS A 169 -26.44 -5.67 9.41
C HIS A 169 -27.41 -6.64 10.11
N PHE A 170 -27.15 -7.94 10.02
CA PHE A 170 -27.96 -8.97 10.65
C PHE A 170 -27.60 -9.27 12.12
N SER A 171 -26.59 -8.61 12.68
CA SER A 171 -26.20 -8.80 14.09
C SER A 171 -27.24 -8.29 15.09
N GLY A 172 -28.13 -7.38 14.67
CA GLY A 172 -29.04 -6.65 15.55
C GLY A 172 -28.36 -5.56 16.40
N GLU A 173 -27.04 -5.40 16.29
CA GLU A 173 -26.26 -4.41 17.05
C GLU A 173 -26.15 -3.09 16.27
N SER A 174 -26.14 -1.96 16.97
CA SER A 174 -26.08 -0.61 16.38
C SER A 174 -24.81 -0.35 15.55
N GLY A 175 -23.70 -1.01 15.90
CA GLY A 175 -22.38 -0.68 15.37
C GLY A 175 -21.83 0.66 15.89
N LEU A 176 -22.38 1.16 17.01
CA LEU A 176 -21.97 2.38 17.71
C LEU A 176 -21.97 2.12 19.22
N ALA A 177 -20.86 2.41 19.90
CA ALA A 177 -20.78 2.34 21.36
C ALA A 177 -21.42 3.56 22.01
N ASP A 178 -22.19 3.35 23.08
CA ASP A 178 -22.76 4.43 23.90
C ASP A 178 -21.70 5.07 24.81
N GLY A 179 -20.65 4.33 25.17
CA GLY A 179 -19.50 4.88 25.88
C GLY A 179 -18.32 3.91 25.94
N ARG A 180 -17.17 4.36 26.44
CA ARG A 180 -15.97 3.49 26.57
C ARG A 180 -16.17 2.28 27.48
N GLY A 181 -17.15 2.30 28.39
CA GLY A 181 -17.51 1.14 29.21
C GLY A 181 -18.50 0.19 28.54
N ASP A 182 -19.17 0.63 27.47
CA ASP A 182 -20.31 -0.06 26.85
C ASP A 182 -20.13 -0.10 25.32
N PRO A 183 -19.29 -1.02 24.81
CA PRO A 183 -19.05 -1.17 23.38
C PRO A 183 -20.22 -1.89 22.71
N SER A 184 -20.53 -1.53 21.47
CA SER A 184 -21.26 -2.39 20.52
C SER A 184 -20.35 -3.52 20.01
N TRP A 185 -20.90 -4.43 19.22
CA TRP A 185 -20.24 -5.61 18.65
C TRP A 185 -19.81 -6.63 19.71
N VAL A 186 -20.68 -6.84 20.69
CA VAL A 186 -20.47 -7.74 21.83
C VAL A 186 -20.85 -9.18 21.52
N THR A 187 -21.75 -9.39 20.56
CA THR A 187 -22.18 -10.72 20.13
C THR A 187 -21.11 -11.41 19.26
N PRO A 188 -21.20 -12.74 19.04
CA PRO A 188 -20.35 -13.41 18.06
C PRO A 188 -20.46 -12.82 16.64
N MET A 189 -21.63 -12.31 16.23
CA MET A 189 -21.82 -11.67 14.93
C MET A 189 -21.12 -10.31 14.85
N GLY A 190 -21.28 -9.47 15.87
CA GLY A 190 -20.55 -8.19 15.98
C GLY A 190 -19.03 -8.38 15.97
N MET A 191 -18.51 -9.32 16.78
CA MET A 191 -17.08 -9.65 16.78
C MET A 191 -16.62 -10.22 15.42
N THR A 192 -17.47 -10.97 14.72
CA THR A 192 -17.15 -11.46 13.36
C THR A 192 -17.09 -10.30 12.34
N THR A 193 -17.91 -9.26 12.51
CA THR A 193 -17.82 -8.02 11.72
C THR A 193 -16.45 -7.36 11.92
N LEU A 194 -16.00 -7.21 13.17
CA LEU A 194 -14.67 -6.71 13.52
C LEU A 194 -13.54 -7.59 12.93
N ALA A 195 -13.69 -8.92 12.99
CA ALA A 195 -12.73 -9.88 12.45
C ALA A 195 -12.49 -9.66 10.94
N PHE A 196 -13.56 -9.59 10.15
CA PHE A 196 -13.47 -9.40 8.69
C PHE A 196 -12.91 -8.02 8.30
N LEU A 197 -13.27 -6.94 9.03
CA LEU A 197 -12.64 -5.62 8.83
C LEU A 197 -11.14 -5.66 9.15
N SER A 198 -10.73 -6.36 10.21
CA SER A 198 -9.33 -6.45 10.62
C SER A 198 -8.50 -7.30 9.65
N ALA A 199 -9.06 -8.41 9.17
CA ALA A 199 -8.44 -9.23 8.11
C ALA A 199 -8.27 -8.44 6.80
N THR A 200 -9.25 -7.61 6.42
CA THR A 200 -9.14 -6.70 5.27
C THR A 200 -7.95 -5.76 5.43
N MET A 201 -7.80 -5.13 6.61
CA MET A 201 -6.70 -4.21 6.88
C MET A 201 -5.34 -4.90 6.94
N GLY A 202 -5.26 -6.14 7.44
CA GLY A 202 -4.05 -6.96 7.39
C GLY A 202 -3.59 -7.21 5.95
N LEU A 203 -4.49 -7.63 5.07
CA LEU A 203 -4.19 -7.84 3.66
C LEU A 203 -3.79 -6.53 2.96
N GLN A 204 -4.46 -5.41 3.25
CA GLN A 204 -4.05 -4.10 2.72
C GLN A 204 -2.63 -3.73 3.17
N GLY A 205 -2.29 -3.92 4.45
CA GLY A 205 -0.94 -3.65 4.96
C GLY A 205 0.12 -4.47 4.25
N ALA A 206 -0.12 -5.78 4.08
CA ALA A 206 0.80 -6.69 3.40
C ALA A 206 0.94 -6.40 1.88
N VAL A 207 -0.07 -5.82 1.23
CA VAL A 207 0.03 -5.31 -0.15
C VAL A 207 0.80 -3.99 -0.18
N GLY A 208 0.43 -3.02 0.67
CA GLY A 208 1.00 -1.67 0.70
C GLY A 208 2.52 -1.67 0.88
N LEU A 209 3.03 -2.48 1.81
CA LEU A 209 4.47 -2.67 2.07
C LEU A 209 5.29 -3.07 0.83
N ARG A 210 4.66 -3.69 -0.18
CA ARG A 210 5.34 -4.22 -1.37
C ARG A 210 5.27 -3.33 -2.61
N LEU A 211 4.53 -2.22 -2.55
CA LEU A 211 4.41 -1.29 -3.68
C LEU A 211 5.69 -0.46 -3.88
N GLY A 212 6.44 -0.19 -2.81
CA GLY A 212 7.67 0.60 -2.89
C GLY A 212 7.43 2.10 -3.13
N SER A 213 6.28 2.62 -2.70
CA SER A 213 6.01 4.06 -2.62
C SER A 213 6.77 4.72 -1.45
N PRO A 214 6.96 6.06 -1.46
CA PRO A 214 7.43 6.81 -0.28
C PRO A 214 6.53 6.68 0.96
N MET A 215 5.25 6.33 0.74
CA MET A 215 4.45 5.66 1.75
C MET A 215 5.00 4.24 1.97
N ALA A 216 5.91 4.07 2.92
CA ALA A 216 6.49 2.77 3.27
C ALA A 216 5.42 1.75 3.72
N THR A 217 4.30 2.25 4.25
CA THR A 217 3.11 1.48 4.63
C THR A 217 1.87 2.33 4.43
N THR A 218 0.71 1.69 4.22
CA THR A 218 -0.59 2.37 4.03
C THR A 218 -1.53 2.22 5.21
N VAL A 219 -1.15 1.44 6.24
CA VAL A 219 -2.00 1.13 7.40
C VAL A 219 -1.48 1.84 8.67
N PRO A 220 -0.49 1.35 9.45
CA PRO A 220 0.04 2.11 10.58
C PRO A 220 0.98 3.24 10.11
N LEU A 221 0.54 4.50 10.22
CA LEU A 221 1.33 5.67 9.78
C LEU A 221 2.33 6.21 10.81
N THR A 222 2.55 5.55 11.95
CA THR A 222 3.44 6.04 13.03
C THR A 222 4.85 6.37 12.54
N SER A 223 5.45 5.49 11.72
CA SER A 223 6.75 5.77 11.10
C SER A 223 6.67 6.90 10.08
N THR A 224 5.56 7.04 9.34
CA THR A 224 5.35 8.15 8.40
C THR A 224 5.28 9.50 9.11
N TRP A 225 4.69 9.60 10.30
CA TRP A 225 4.72 10.82 11.10
C TRP A 225 6.14 11.17 11.54
N ILE A 226 6.88 10.20 12.07
CA ILE A 226 8.29 10.37 12.47
C ILE A 226 9.13 10.81 11.25
N ASP A 227 8.96 10.15 10.10
CA ASP A 227 9.62 10.45 8.83
C ASP A 227 9.36 11.87 8.33
N ILE A 228 8.14 12.41 8.51
CA ILE A 228 7.81 13.80 8.14
C ILE A 228 8.54 14.76 9.06
N PHE A 229 8.42 14.58 10.38
CA PHE A 229 8.99 15.50 11.37
C PHE A 229 10.51 15.41 11.52
N ASN A 230 11.16 14.44 10.89
CA ASN A 230 12.61 14.32 10.76
C ASN A 230 13.12 14.56 9.32
N ASP A 231 12.27 15.01 8.39
CA ASP A 231 12.70 15.37 7.04
C ASP A 231 13.55 16.66 7.10
N PRO A 232 14.80 16.69 6.58
CA PRO A 232 15.67 17.86 6.64
C PRO A 232 15.11 19.06 5.84
N PHE A 233 14.09 18.85 5.00
CA PHE A 233 13.39 19.87 4.26
C PHE A 233 11.95 20.09 4.75
N LEU A 234 11.60 19.71 6.00
CA LEU A 234 10.26 19.88 6.58
C LEU A 234 9.67 21.28 6.32
N PHE A 235 10.44 22.35 6.60
CA PHE A 235 10.01 23.74 6.44
C PHE A 235 10.35 24.37 5.06
N ALA A 236 10.84 23.60 4.10
CA ALA A 236 11.20 24.13 2.79
C ALA A 236 9.94 24.48 1.98
N LEU A 237 9.79 25.73 1.54
CA LEU A 237 8.63 26.18 0.74
C LEU A 237 8.57 25.58 -0.68
N ARG A 238 9.62 24.89 -1.14
CA ARG A 238 9.64 24.15 -2.40
C ARG A 238 8.96 22.78 -2.25
N ALA A 239 8.48 22.22 -3.36
CA ALA A 239 8.03 20.83 -3.40
C ALA A 239 9.19 19.87 -3.10
N VAL A 240 8.93 18.87 -2.25
CA VAL A 240 9.86 17.80 -1.85
C VAL A 240 9.10 16.49 -1.94
N ARG A 241 9.30 15.75 -3.03
CA ARG A 241 8.48 14.59 -3.41
C ARG A 241 8.22 13.60 -2.26
N THR A 242 9.25 13.21 -1.51
CA THR A 242 9.14 12.26 -0.39
C THR A 242 8.27 12.79 0.74
N ARG A 243 8.60 13.99 1.25
CA ARG A 243 7.85 14.70 2.28
C ARG A 243 6.39 14.90 1.88
N ASP A 244 6.16 15.44 0.68
CA ASP A 244 4.82 15.83 0.23
C ASP A 244 3.89 14.62 0.04
N ILE A 245 4.41 13.50 -0.46
CA ILE A 245 3.66 12.24 -0.55
C ILE A 245 3.32 11.70 0.85
N ARG A 246 4.28 11.75 1.80
CA ARG A 246 4.05 11.33 3.19
C ARG A 246 2.98 12.19 3.86
N CYS A 247 3.08 13.52 3.75
CA CYS A 247 2.07 14.47 4.24
C CYS A 247 0.70 14.21 3.60
N ALA A 248 0.64 14.02 2.29
CA ALA A 248 -0.61 13.73 1.58
C ALA A 248 -1.24 12.41 2.06
N GLY A 249 -0.46 11.34 2.27
CA GLY A 249 -0.95 10.08 2.83
C GLY A 249 -1.48 10.24 4.27
N ALA A 250 -0.77 10.98 5.10
CA ALA A 250 -1.15 11.24 6.49
C ALA A 250 -2.45 12.06 6.60
N LEU A 251 -2.58 13.13 5.81
CA LEU A 251 -3.81 13.93 5.70
C LEU A 251 -4.97 13.13 5.08
N SER A 252 -4.68 12.27 4.10
CA SER A 252 -5.68 11.40 3.47
C SER A 252 -6.29 10.42 4.47
N LEU A 253 -5.51 9.87 5.40
CA LEU A 253 -6.03 9.03 6.47
C LEU A 253 -7.00 9.79 7.38
N ILE A 254 -6.63 11.00 7.81
CA ILE A 254 -7.50 11.86 8.64
C ILE A 254 -8.81 12.17 7.89
N PHE A 255 -8.71 12.55 6.61
CA PHE A 255 -9.88 12.83 5.78
C PHE A 255 -10.79 11.61 5.59
N GLY A 256 -10.22 10.41 5.38
CA GLY A 256 -10.98 9.17 5.30
C GLY A 256 -11.71 8.83 6.60
N ALA A 257 -11.06 9.02 7.75
CA ALA A 257 -11.68 8.81 9.05
C ALA A 257 -12.83 9.80 9.31
N PHE A 258 -12.65 11.07 8.92
CA PHE A 258 -13.69 12.10 9.00
C PHE A 258 -14.90 11.76 8.13
N VAL A 259 -14.70 11.44 6.85
CA VAL A 259 -15.78 11.09 5.90
C VAL A 259 -16.57 9.87 6.40
N SER A 260 -15.88 8.81 6.83
CA SER A 260 -16.55 7.63 7.36
C SER A 260 -17.30 7.92 8.67
N ARG A 261 -16.73 8.71 9.59
CA ARG A 261 -17.44 9.07 10.84
C ARG A 261 -18.68 9.93 10.58
N ALA A 262 -18.67 10.80 9.58
CA ALA A 262 -19.84 11.56 9.16
C ALA A 262 -20.94 10.62 8.60
N MET A 263 -20.56 9.68 7.73
CA MET A 263 -21.48 8.69 7.15
C MET A 263 -22.10 7.77 8.20
N LEU A 264 -21.34 7.34 9.22
CA LEU A 264 -21.86 6.53 10.33
C LEU A 264 -23.08 7.16 11.02
N GLY A 265 -23.14 8.49 11.09
CA GLY A 265 -24.26 9.22 11.68
C GLY A 265 -25.52 9.30 10.79
N VAL A 266 -25.45 8.90 9.52
CA VAL A 266 -26.54 9.02 8.53
C VAL A 266 -27.00 7.66 8.01
N ILE A 267 -26.06 6.75 7.69
CA ILE A 267 -26.35 5.45 7.06
C ILE A 267 -25.92 4.24 7.93
N GLY A 268 -25.52 4.49 9.18
CA GLY A 268 -25.10 3.46 10.12
C GLY A 268 -23.83 2.71 9.72
N SER A 269 -23.46 1.70 10.51
CA SER A 269 -22.21 0.95 10.34
C SER A 269 -22.15 0.15 9.04
N SER A 270 -23.14 -0.72 8.78
CA SER A 270 -23.18 -1.53 7.56
C SER A 270 -23.28 -0.72 6.27
N GLY A 271 -24.07 0.35 6.26
CA GLY A 271 -24.15 1.27 5.11
C GLY A 271 -22.82 1.95 4.83
N THR A 272 -22.13 2.39 5.89
CA THR A 272 -20.78 2.98 5.78
C THR A 272 -19.78 1.98 5.22
N ILE A 273 -19.72 0.75 5.74
CA ILE A 273 -18.86 -0.33 5.22
C ILE A 273 -19.17 -0.60 3.74
N GLY A 274 -20.46 -0.62 3.36
CA GLY A 274 -20.95 -0.70 1.98
C GLY A 274 -20.32 0.33 1.04
N VAL A 275 -20.28 1.60 1.46
CA VAL A 275 -19.66 2.67 0.67
C VAL A 275 -18.13 2.54 0.62
N VAL A 276 -17.47 2.08 1.70
CA VAL A 276 -16.02 1.80 1.66
C VAL A 276 -15.68 0.71 0.64
N ILE A 277 -16.54 -0.31 0.47
CA ILE A 277 -16.39 -1.32 -0.60
C ILE A 277 -16.49 -0.66 -1.99
N GLY A 278 -17.39 0.31 -2.17
CA GLY A 278 -17.45 1.14 -3.39
C GLY A 278 -16.14 1.88 -3.68
N PHE A 279 -15.55 2.55 -2.68
CA PHE A 279 -14.22 3.16 -2.83
C PHE A 279 -13.12 2.11 -3.10
N ARG A 280 -13.19 0.89 -2.55
CA ARG A 280 -12.28 -0.20 -2.92
C ARG A 280 -12.48 -0.70 -4.35
N ALA A 281 -13.69 -0.67 -4.89
CA ALA A 281 -13.94 -0.99 -6.29
C ALA A 281 -13.25 0.00 -7.25
N ILE A 282 -13.16 1.28 -6.86
CA ILE A 282 -12.38 2.29 -7.60
C ILE A 282 -10.88 1.92 -7.60
N LEU A 283 -10.31 1.52 -6.46
CA LEU A 283 -8.91 1.04 -6.41
C LEU A 283 -8.71 -0.22 -7.27
N LEU A 284 -9.65 -1.16 -7.23
CA LEU A 284 -9.62 -2.37 -8.05
C LEU A 284 -9.58 -2.03 -9.54
N GLY A 285 -10.41 -1.09 -10.00
CA GLY A 285 -10.40 -0.55 -11.34
C GLY A 285 -9.08 0.16 -11.68
N TRP A 286 -8.57 0.98 -10.76
CA TRP A 286 -7.33 1.75 -10.94
C TRP A 286 -6.12 0.86 -11.28
N TRP A 287 -6.00 -0.33 -10.66
CA TRP A 287 -4.91 -1.27 -10.97
C TRP A 287 -4.83 -1.66 -12.46
N PHE A 288 -5.96 -1.67 -13.19
CA PHE A 288 -5.96 -1.96 -14.62
C PHE A 288 -5.34 -0.86 -15.47
N PHE A 289 -5.43 0.40 -15.04
CA PHE A 289 -5.01 1.58 -15.81
C PHE A 289 -3.60 2.08 -15.51
N LEU A 290 -2.95 1.63 -14.43
CA LEU A 290 -1.56 1.98 -14.15
C LEU A 290 -0.62 1.40 -15.23
N PRO A 291 0.47 2.09 -15.59
CA PRO A 291 1.40 1.62 -16.61
C PRO A 291 2.26 0.44 -16.13
N ASN A 292 2.82 -0.26 -17.11
CA ASN A 292 3.70 -1.41 -16.91
C ASN A 292 5.13 -0.96 -16.57
N ASP A 293 5.86 -1.84 -15.89
CA ASP A 293 7.32 -1.69 -15.73
C ASP A 293 8.02 -1.99 -17.06
N GLU A 294 8.74 -1.01 -17.61
CA GLU A 294 9.33 -1.03 -18.97
C GLU A 294 10.48 -2.04 -19.10
N SER A 295 11.05 -2.50 -17.98
CA SER A 295 12.12 -3.52 -17.90
C SER A 295 11.80 -4.86 -18.58
N ASN A 296 10.55 -5.14 -18.93
CA ASN A 296 10.15 -6.37 -19.64
C ASN A 296 10.23 -6.25 -21.18
N VAL A 297 10.45 -5.05 -21.75
CA VAL A 297 10.50 -4.88 -23.22
C VAL A 297 11.83 -5.39 -23.76
N GLU A 298 12.94 -5.07 -23.08
CA GLU A 298 14.31 -5.33 -23.55
C GLU A 298 14.66 -6.83 -23.56
N GLN A 299 14.15 -7.61 -22.61
CA GLN A 299 14.32 -9.08 -22.57
C GLN A 299 13.54 -9.86 -23.65
N SER A 300 12.79 -9.17 -24.52
CA SER A 300 12.03 -9.81 -25.60
C SER A 300 12.62 -9.63 -27.00
N GLN A 301 13.78 -8.96 -27.12
CA GLN A 301 14.60 -9.04 -28.33
C GLN A 301 15.38 -10.36 -28.33
N PRO A 302 15.26 -11.20 -29.39
CA PRO A 302 16.13 -12.37 -29.52
C PRO A 302 17.56 -11.91 -29.81
N GLU A 303 18.54 -12.52 -29.12
CA GLU A 303 19.96 -12.26 -29.37
C GLU A 303 20.29 -12.41 -30.88
N PRO A 304 21.06 -11.49 -31.47
CA PRO A 304 21.56 -11.66 -32.83
C PRO A 304 22.43 -12.91 -32.89
N LYS A 305 21.97 -13.95 -33.60
CA LYS A 305 22.76 -15.17 -33.83
C LYS A 305 24.09 -14.79 -34.47
N ALA A 306 25.18 -15.01 -33.75
CA ALA A 306 26.53 -14.80 -34.27
C ALA A 306 26.72 -15.60 -35.57
N GLN A 307 26.98 -14.88 -36.67
CA GLN A 307 27.30 -15.51 -37.94
C GLN A 307 28.74 -16.03 -37.84
N LEU A 308 28.92 -17.36 -37.93
CA LEU A 308 30.27 -17.91 -38.09
C LEU A 308 30.83 -17.44 -39.44
N PRO A 309 32.10 -16.98 -39.49
CA PRO A 309 32.77 -16.74 -40.76
C PRO A 309 32.93 -18.05 -41.55
N LYS A 310 32.88 -17.93 -42.87
CA LYS A 310 33.19 -19.01 -43.83
C LYS A 310 34.66 -18.94 -44.23
#